data_AF-A0A1G4SKD1-F1
#
_entry.id   AF-A0A1G4SKD1-F1
#
_cell.length_a   1.000
_cell.length_b   1.000
_cell.length_c   1.000
_cell.angle_alpha   90.00
_cell.angle_beta   90.00
_cell.angle_gamma   90.00
#
_symmetry.space_group_name_H-M   'P 1'
#
loop_
_entity.id
_entity.type
_entity.pdbx_description
1 polymer ?
#
loop_
_entity_poly.entity_id
_entity_poly.type
_entity_poly.pdbx_seq_one_letter_code
_entity_poly.pdbx_strand_id
1 'polypeptide(L)'
;MNYIQAYIVNMGFPSNLDLLASCVGGIPDPITNSIEEIRSTTDYYLEDEDDEDSYAIYIVGTGTLEQYSAPRHAMIGDICFLMCQRTAMQTYTRLRKEAYDLCETNVSYQDFCKWITQKQDFEDNVKKHRTSIYSLFYKEHEYYPYHQSNDIVLVECKSTDRVLDNNNYTSWNEIGFNYSNYQRVLQLIKREGYRYVHFKHRCAGAILFNLFWLNDTAQSYSGKIYAVGVVGSPPEQYNFKNKEKWSYGIITDFERCFLLDSPIDYSEFKDTVSFSHRGTFTSVLGPAFDNLKSIIASRNEVPDYFVNSVAIPIPLSQVDDSNWLEITNQHRRNFCLEDQFRVYYVNKLLPLIGDKKSFYMECKCFHRHRHYTQVDNVIMLGGKYLPVEVKLSIAVEKDLLGQCNSYCGCERIELKDKDVYMTEAWQNVLVIDRDGVYMYSPISNQLKSIANLDNITNNKDINNLRTTIMKSLD
;
A
#
# COMPACT_ATOMS: atom_id res chain seq x y z
N MET A 1 -16.31 -1.39 -23.06
CA MET A 1 -15.97 -2.19 -21.86
C MET A 1 -14.57 -1.78 -21.44
N ASN A 2 -14.36 -1.50 -20.16
CA ASN A 2 -13.08 -1.05 -19.65
C ASN A 2 -12.29 -2.26 -19.17
N TYR A 3 -11.27 -2.67 -19.91
CA TYR A 3 -10.38 -3.76 -19.51
C TYR A 3 -9.41 -3.28 -18.45
N ILE A 4 -9.41 -3.94 -17.30
CA ILE A 4 -8.62 -3.58 -16.13
C ILE A 4 -7.94 -4.79 -15.50
N GLN A 5 -7.00 -4.54 -14.59
CA GLN A 5 -6.65 -5.50 -13.54
C GLN A 5 -7.45 -5.19 -12.28
N ALA A 6 -7.73 -6.24 -11.50
CA ALA A 6 -8.36 -6.09 -10.20
C ALA A 6 -7.64 -6.88 -9.12
N TYR A 7 -7.59 -6.31 -7.91
CA TYR A 7 -6.82 -6.84 -6.80
C TYR A 7 -7.59 -6.75 -5.50
N ILE A 8 -7.45 -7.74 -4.62
CA ILE A 8 -7.75 -7.57 -3.20
C ILE A 8 -6.45 -7.14 -2.50
N VAL A 9 -6.52 -5.98 -1.84
CA VAL A 9 -5.45 -5.44 -1.00
C VAL A 9 -5.76 -5.79 0.46
N ASN A 10 -4.91 -6.59 1.08
CA ASN A 10 -5.07 -6.97 2.48
C ASN A 10 -4.51 -5.88 3.40
N MET A 11 -5.40 -5.13 4.03
CA MET A 11 -5.09 -4.05 4.94
C MET A 11 -4.59 -4.58 6.27
N GLY A 12 -3.39 -4.16 6.65
CA GLY A 12 -2.66 -4.61 7.82
C GLY A 12 -3.32 -4.26 9.15
N PHE A 13 -3.02 -5.06 10.17
CA PHE A 13 -3.32 -4.78 11.57
C PHE A 13 -2.00 -4.74 12.36
N PRO A 14 -1.83 -3.87 13.38
CA PRO A 14 -0.61 -3.82 14.17
C PRO A 14 -0.25 -5.19 14.74
N SER A 15 1.00 -5.63 14.57
CA SER A 15 1.39 -6.99 14.95
C SER A 15 1.91 -7.11 16.39
N ASN A 16 2.22 -6.02 17.07
CA ASN A 16 2.64 -6.01 18.47
C ASN A 16 2.31 -4.66 19.13
N LEU A 17 2.48 -4.58 20.46
CA LEU A 17 2.21 -3.38 21.24
C LEU A 17 3.15 -2.21 20.91
N ASP A 18 4.38 -2.44 20.48
CA ASP A 18 5.30 -1.35 20.09
C ASP A 18 4.84 -0.68 18.79
N LEU A 19 4.39 -1.46 17.80
CA LEU A 19 3.81 -0.94 16.57
C LEU A 19 2.49 -0.23 16.86
N LEU A 20 1.65 -0.82 17.71
CA LEU A 20 0.42 -0.19 18.16
C LEU A 20 0.68 1.13 18.88
N ALA A 21 1.69 1.16 19.75
CA ALA A 21 2.12 2.36 20.49
C ALA A 21 2.71 3.42 19.56
N SER A 22 3.39 3.03 18.49
CA SER A 22 4.02 3.96 17.54
C SER A 22 3.05 4.71 16.65
N CYS A 23 1.76 4.36 16.66
CA CYS A 23 0.70 5.10 15.98
C CYS A 23 0.30 6.39 16.75
N VAL A 24 1.26 7.21 17.19
CA VAL A 24 1.05 8.39 18.07
C VAL A 24 0.57 9.61 17.28
N GLY A 25 -0.54 10.24 17.72
CA GLY A 25 -1.18 11.40 17.06
C GLY A 25 -2.72 11.39 17.05
N GLY A 26 -3.34 10.41 17.74
CA GLY A 26 -4.58 9.81 17.26
C GLY A 26 -4.17 8.74 16.26
N ILE A 27 -4.72 7.53 16.30
CA ILE A 27 -4.52 6.66 15.13
C ILE A 27 -5.21 7.41 14.01
N PRO A 28 -4.52 7.73 12.90
CA PRO A 28 -5.22 7.61 11.67
C PRO A 28 -5.48 6.09 11.53
N ASP A 29 -6.53 5.51 12.12
CA ASP A 29 -6.87 4.11 11.89
C ASP A 29 -6.94 3.94 10.38
N PRO A 30 -6.06 3.13 9.77
CA PRO A 30 -6.03 3.04 8.32
C PRO A 30 -7.43 2.80 7.82
N ILE A 31 -8.13 1.84 8.40
CA ILE A 31 -9.48 1.52 7.96
C ILE A 31 -10.44 2.65 8.37
N THR A 32 -10.41 3.16 9.61
CA THR A 32 -11.38 4.20 10.04
C THR A 32 -11.16 5.58 9.46
N ASN A 33 -9.95 6.08 9.21
CA ASN A 33 -9.78 7.31 8.42
C ASN A 33 -9.61 7.09 6.93
N SER A 34 -9.38 5.88 6.40
CA SER A 34 -9.91 5.65 5.04
C SER A 34 -11.42 5.79 5.03
N ILE A 35 -12.14 5.24 6.01
CA ILE A 35 -13.59 5.38 6.08
C ILE A 35 -14.00 6.85 6.25
N GLU A 36 -13.37 7.60 7.16
CA GLU A 36 -13.69 9.02 7.43
C GLU A 36 -13.24 9.94 6.29
N GLU A 37 -12.07 9.73 5.67
CA GLU A 37 -11.61 10.48 4.49
C GLU A 37 -12.41 10.15 3.23
N ILE A 38 -12.75 8.87 2.99
CA ILE A 38 -13.65 8.48 1.89
C ILE A 38 -15.02 9.15 2.09
N ARG A 39 -15.51 9.22 3.33
CA ARG A 39 -16.77 9.91 3.66
C ARG A 39 -16.68 11.42 3.55
N SER A 40 -15.51 12.02 3.74
CA SER A 40 -15.34 13.48 3.62
C SER A 40 -15.13 13.92 2.17
N THR A 41 -14.60 13.05 1.30
CA THR A 41 -14.37 13.33 -0.13
C THR A 41 -15.60 13.14 -1.02
N THR A 42 -16.69 12.54 -0.52
CA THR A 42 -17.97 12.47 -1.26
C THR A 42 -18.67 13.82 -1.43
N ASP A 43 -18.23 14.89 -0.75
CA ASP A 43 -18.89 16.21 -0.77
C ASP A 43 -18.01 17.40 -1.22
N TYR A 44 -16.73 17.24 -1.57
CA TYR A 44 -15.85 18.38 -1.88
C TYR A 44 -15.00 18.23 -3.14
N TYR A 45 -15.16 19.19 -4.05
CA TYR A 45 -14.15 19.56 -5.04
C TYR A 45 -12.93 20.14 -4.32
N LEU A 46 -11.74 19.67 -4.69
CA LEU A 46 -10.44 20.02 -4.10
C LEU A 46 -10.05 21.49 -4.43
N GLU A 47 -9.80 22.30 -3.39
CA GLU A 47 -8.87 23.44 -3.41
C GLU A 47 -8.04 23.45 -2.10
N ASP A 48 -6.72 23.43 -2.31
CA ASP A 48 -5.56 23.91 -1.53
C ASP A 48 -5.05 23.32 -0.18
N GLU A 49 -3.76 22.94 -0.29
CA GLU A 49 -2.51 23.23 0.48
C GLU A 49 -2.28 22.85 1.98
N ASP A 50 -1.09 22.24 2.17
CA ASP A 50 -0.20 22.09 3.33
C ASP A 50 -0.64 21.29 4.58
N ASP A 51 0.00 20.13 4.81
CA ASP A 51 0.77 19.85 6.06
C ASP A 51 1.46 18.46 6.05
N GLU A 52 2.70 18.44 6.55
CA GLU A 52 3.57 17.28 6.78
C GLU A 52 3.16 16.50 8.05
N ASP A 53 3.07 15.16 7.97
CA ASP A 53 3.78 14.19 8.84
C ASP A 53 3.09 12.81 8.97
N SER A 54 3.97 11.79 9.02
CA SER A 54 3.86 10.50 9.75
C SER A 54 3.42 9.20 9.01
N TYR A 55 4.09 8.11 9.41
CA TYR A 55 4.36 6.88 8.65
C TYR A 55 3.66 5.64 9.22
N ALA A 56 3.28 4.68 8.36
CA ALA A 56 3.48 3.22 8.47
C ALA A 56 2.92 2.45 7.23
N ILE A 57 3.06 1.11 7.05
CA ILE A 57 2.24 0.28 6.06
C ILE A 57 0.73 0.28 6.42
N TYR A 58 0.20 1.47 6.34
CA TYR A 58 -1.01 2.00 6.88
C TYR A 58 -1.40 2.98 5.78
N ILE A 59 -2.67 3.32 5.71
CA ILE A 59 -3.13 4.29 4.73
C ILE A 59 -2.34 5.57 5.00
N VAL A 60 -1.72 6.10 3.96
CA VAL A 60 -0.92 7.30 4.04
C VAL A 60 -1.91 8.44 4.27
N GLY A 61 -2.18 8.74 5.53
CA GLY A 61 -2.81 9.98 5.95
C GLY A 61 -1.78 11.10 5.85
N THR A 62 -1.39 11.44 4.62
CA THR A 62 -1.14 12.85 4.31
C THR A 62 -2.50 13.54 4.36
N GLY A 63 -2.58 14.85 4.61
CA GLY A 63 -3.85 15.59 4.57
C GLY A 63 -4.61 15.54 3.23
N THR A 64 -4.15 14.71 2.30
CA THR A 64 -4.74 14.36 1.02
C THR A 64 -4.83 12.83 0.92
N LEU A 65 -5.99 12.35 0.45
CA LEU A 65 -6.42 10.96 0.24
C LEU A 65 -5.62 10.25 -0.86
N GLU A 66 -4.31 10.49 -0.91
CA GLU A 66 -3.53 10.23 -2.09
C GLU A 66 -2.98 8.81 -1.99
N GLN A 67 -2.19 8.38 -1.00
CA GLN A 67 -1.32 7.19 -1.24
C GLN A 67 -1.74 5.88 -0.54
N TYR A 68 -1.93 4.81 -1.32
CA TYR A 68 -2.17 3.44 -0.86
C TYR A 68 -1.14 2.46 -1.40
N SER A 69 -0.83 1.40 -0.64
CA SER A 69 -0.02 0.31 -1.16
C SER A 69 -0.82 -0.41 -2.25
N ALA A 70 -0.38 -0.30 -3.50
CA ALA A 70 -0.89 -1.08 -4.62
C ALA A 70 0.15 -2.12 -5.05
N PRO A 71 -0.28 -3.17 -5.75
CA PRO A 71 0.66 -4.05 -6.41
C PRO A 71 1.61 -3.23 -7.30
N ARG A 72 2.90 -3.58 -7.31
CA ARG A 72 3.95 -2.97 -8.16
C ARG A 72 3.58 -2.88 -9.65
N HIS A 73 2.61 -3.67 -10.06
CA HIS A 73 2.16 -3.82 -11.44
C HIS A 73 0.77 -3.20 -11.69
N ALA A 74 0.12 -2.60 -10.67
CA ALA A 74 -1.10 -1.84 -10.86
C ALA A 74 -0.85 -0.62 -11.77
N MET A 75 -1.90 -0.17 -12.45
CA MET A 75 -1.88 0.99 -13.34
C MET A 75 -3.11 1.86 -13.13
N ILE A 76 -3.04 3.10 -13.61
CA ILE A 76 -4.18 4.03 -13.60
C ILE A 76 -5.42 3.36 -14.22
N GLY A 77 -6.53 3.40 -13.48
CA GLY A 77 -7.80 2.76 -13.82
C GLY A 77 -8.00 1.37 -13.22
N ASP A 78 -6.96 0.70 -12.72
CA ASP A 78 -7.13 -0.60 -12.07
C ASP A 78 -7.99 -0.51 -10.81
N ILE A 79 -8.65 -1.61 -10.46
CA ILE A 79 -9.53 -1.69 -9.29
C ILE A 79 -8.84 -2.41 -8.12
N CYS A 80 -8.89 -1.79 -6.94
CA CYS A 80 -8.41 -2.35 -5.69
C CYS A 80 -9.59 -2.53 -4.70
N PHE A 81 -9.93 -3.77 -4.39
CA PHE A 81 -10.81 -4.11 -3.28
C PHE A 81 -10.04 -4.03 -1.96
N LEU A 82 -10.39 -3.08 -1.10
CA LEU A 82 -9.74 -2.90 0.20
C LEU A 82 -10.38 -3.85 1.21
N MET A 83 -9.58 -4.80 1.71
CA MET A 83 -10.03 -5.84 2.63
C MET A 83 -9.30 -5.74 3.96
N CYS A 84 -10.03 -5.69 5.07
CA CYS A 84 -9.41 -5.83 6.39
C CYS A 84 -8.97 -7.28 6.60
N GLN A 85 -7.74 -7.47 7.10
CA GLN A 85 -7.18 -8.80 7.35
C GLN A 85 -8.15 -9.72 8.09
N ARG A 86 -8.25 -10.96 7.61
CA ARG A 86 -9.07 -12.02 8.22
C ARG A 86 -8.73 -12.30 9.67
N THR A 87 -7.48 -12.08 10.05
CA THR A 87 -6.97 -12.32 11.41
C THR A 87 -7.04 -11.06 12.28
N ALA A 88 -7.60 -9.94 11.81
CA ALA A 88 -7.63 -8.68 12.55
C ALA A 88 -8.24 -8.85 13.95
N MET A 89 -9.39 -9.54 14.07
CA MET A 89 -10.00 -9.82 15.38
C MET A 89 -9.13 -10.70 16.30
N GLN A 90 -8.42 -11.67 15.74
CA GLN A 90 -7.50 -12.53 16.49
C GLN A 90 -6.28 -11.72 16.97
N THR A 91 -5.73 -10.88 16.10
CA THR A 91 -4.65 -9.95 16.41
C THR A 91 -5.07 -8.98 17.50
N TYR A 92 -6.24 -8.34 17.37
CA TYR A 92 -6.82 -7.47 18.39
C TYR A 92 -6.94 -8.18 19.74
N THR A 93 -7.51 -9.38 19.77
CA THR A 93 -7.68 -10.18 21.00
C THR A 93 -6.32 -10.48 21.66
N ARG A 94 -5.30 -10.79 20.86
CA ARG A 94 -3.94 -11.02 21.35
C ARG A 94 -3.31 -9.74 21.91
N LEU A 95 -3.33 -8.64 21.18
CA LEU A 95 -2.79 -7.34 21.63
C LEU A 95 -3.47 -6.88 22.91
N ARG A 96 -4.79 -7.04 22.99
CA ARG A 96 -5.57 -6.75 24.19
C ARG A 96 -5.11 -7.59 25.39
N LYS A 97 -4.81 -8.86 25.17
CA LYS A 97 -4.31 -9.75 26.22
C LYS A 97 -2.88 -9.36 26.65
N GLU A 98 -2.00 -9.07 25.69
CA GLU A 98 -0.65 -8.56 25.96
C GLU A 98 -0.70 -7.26 26.78
N ALA A 99 -1.61 -6.35 26.44
CA ALA A 99 -1.81 -5.11 27.20
C ALA A 99 -2.26 -5.41 28.64
N TYR A 100 -3.24 -6.30 28.82
CA TYR A 100 -3.67 -6.72 30.16
C TYR A 100 -2.52 -7.32 30.98
N ASP A 101 -1.66 -8.13 30.36
CA ASP A 101 -0.55 -8.78 31.04
C ASP A 101 0.56 -7.79 31.47
N LEU A 102 0.58 -6.58 30.90
CA LEU A 102 1.44 -5.46 31.33
C LEU A 102 0.82 -4.60 32.43
N CYS A 103 -0.43 -4.85 32.82
CA CYS A 103 -1.12 -4.11 33.88
C CYS A 103 -0.82 -4.67 35.27
N GLU A 104 -0.60 -3.78 36.24
CA GLU A 104 -0.84 -4.06 37.64
C GLU A 104 -2.33 -3.82 37.95
N THR A 105 -3.10 -4.85 38.26
CA THR A 105 -4.55 -4.72 38.43
C THR A 105 -5.11 -5.69 39.46
N ASN A 106 -6.24 -5.34 40.08
CA ASN A 106 -7.06 -6.23 40.91
C ASN A 106 -8.37 -6.66 40.22
N VAL A 107 -8.55 -6.34 38.94
CA VAL A 107 -9.74 -6.74 38.16
C VAL A 107 -9.45 -7.99 37.34
N SER A 108 -10.50 -8.72 36.98
CA SER A 108 -10.38 -9.87 36.08
C SER A 108 -10.10 -9.43 34.64
N TYR A 109 -9.54 -10.33 33.81
CA TYR A 109 -9.37 -10.05 32.37
C TYR A 109 -10.71 -9.77 31.66
N GLN A 110 -11.79 -10.44 32.09
CA GLN A 110 -13.13 -10.21 31.54
C GLN A 110 -13.60 -8.78 31.81
N ASP A 111 -13.34 -8.29 33.02
CA ASP A 111 -13.71 -6.94 33.42
C ASP A 111 -12.84 -5.88 32.77
N PHE A 112 -11.53 -6.14 32.61
CA PHE A 112 -10.66 -5.31 31.80
C PHE A 112 -11.19 -5.20 30.36
N CYS A 113 -11.59 -6.32 29.74
CA CYS A 113 -12.17 -6.32 28.39
C CYS A 113 -13.41 -5.41 28.33
N LYS A 114 -14.33 -5.51 29.29
CA LYS A 114 -15.51 -4.63 29.34
C LYS A 114 -15.13 -3.15 29.39
N TRP A 115 -14.15 -2.80 30.23
CA TRP A 115 -13.66 -1.42 30.34
C TRP A 115 -13.09 -0.90 29.01
N ILE A 116 -12.47 -1.74 28.19
CA ILE A 116 -11.84 -1.28 26.95
C ILE A 116 -12.68 -1.46 25.68
N THR A 117 -13.85 -2.11 25.75
CA THR A 117 -14.72 -2.34 24.57
C THR A 117 -16.03 -1.56 24.61
N GLN A 118 -16.41 -0.93 25.74
CA GLN A 118 -17.70 -0.27 25.90
C GLN A 118 -17.56 1.25 25.97
N LYS A 119 -17.21 1.88 24.85
CA LYS A 119 -17.09 3.35 24.72
C LYS A 119 -18.33 4.10 25.21
N GLN A 120 -19.53 3.54 24.96
CA GLN A 120 -20.83 4.14 25.32
C GLN A 120 -21.22 3.98 26.80
N ASP A 121 -20.80 2.90 27.47
CA ASP A 121 -21.07 2.73 28.91
C ASP A 121 -20.25 3.71 29.75
N PHE A 122 -19.14 4.25 29.24
CA PHE A 122 -18.41 5.34 29.91
C PHE A 122 -19.24 6.63 29.96
N GLU A 123 -19.90 7.00 28.87
CA GLU A 123 -20.68 8.24 28.79
C GLU A 123 -22.06 8.14 29.46
N ASP A 124 -22.72 6.98 29.36
CA ASP A 124 -24.07 6.78 29.89
C ASP A 124 -24.11 6.45 31.39
N ASN A 125 -23.08 5.80 31.95
CA ASN A 125 -23.00 5.58 33.41
C ASN A 125 -22.73 6.86 34.19
N VAL A 126 -22.00 7.81 33.58
CA VAL A 126 -21.82 9.18 34.11
C VAL A 126 -23.16 9.90 34.21
N LYS A 127 -24.03 9.78 33.18
CA LYS A 127 -25.37 10.38 33.16
C LYS A 127 -26.36 9.76 34.16
N LYS A 128 -26.20 8.48 34.53
CA LYS A 128 -27.13 7.76 35.42
C LYS A 128 -26.68 7.67 36.90
N HIS A 129 -25.54 8.27 37.27
CA HIS A 129 -25.03 8.37 38.65
C HIS A 129 -24.94 7.04 39.43
N ARG A 130 -24.68 5.90 38.79
CA ARG A 130 -24.57 4.60 39.49
C ARG A 130 -23.12 4.18 39.78
N THR A 131 -22.20 4.46 38.86
CA THR A 131 -20.75 4.25 38.96
C THR A 131 -20.05 5.22 38.01
N SER A 132 -18.86 5.71 38.36
CA SER A 132 -18.07 6.65 37.56
C SER A 132 -16.66 6.08 37.41
N ILE A 133 -16.22 5.87 36.16
CA ILE A 133 -14.84 5.46 35.88
C ILE A 133 -14.01 6.72 35.70
N TYR A 134 -12.95 6.86 36.49
CA TYR A 134 -12.00 7.96 36.38
C TYR A 134 -10.72 7.45 35.74
N SER A 135 -10.24 8.16 34.73
CA SER A 135 -8.90 8.00 34.16
C SER A 135 -7.95 8.96 34.87
N LEU A 136 -7.00 8.43 35.63
CA LEU A 136 -5.94 9.21 36.27
C LEU A 136 -4.66 9.06 35.45
N PHE A 137 -4.12 10.19 34.98
CA PHE A 137 -2.90 10.25 34.18
C PHE A 137 -1.76 10.81 35.02
N TYR A 138 -0.56 10.22 34.93
CA TYR A 138 0.67 10.82 35.44
C TYR A 138 1.42 11.51 34.28
N LYS A 139 1.83 12.78 34.46
CA LYS A 139 2.63 13.54 33.48
C LYS A 139 3.93 13.97 34.14
N GLU A 140 5.02 13.27 33.81
CA GLU A 140 6.38 13.70 34.14
C GLU A 140 6.71 14.92 33.27
N HIS A 141 6.83 16.08 33.91
CA HIS A 141 7.27 17.31 33.25
C HIS A 141 8.76 17.18 32.92
N GLU A 142 9.12 17.22 31.63
CA GLU A 142 9.99 18.26 31.03
C GLU A 142 10.46 17.90 29.59
N TYR A 143 10.34 18.89 28.68
CA TYR A 143 10.87 19.03 27.29
C TYR A 143 10.14 18.37 26.07
N TYR A 144 9.28 19.17 25.42
CA TYR A 144 8.92 19.20 23.96
C TYR A 144 8.13 18.00 23.34
N PRO A 145 7.38 18.20 22.22
CA PRO A 145 5.91 18.25 22.19
C PRO A 145 5.22 16.99 21.62
N TYR A 146 5.95 15.89 21.41
CA TYR A 146 5.39 14.65 20.85
C TYR A 146 5.32 13.56 21.92
N HIS A 147 4.13 13.46 22.52
CA HIS A 147 3.63 12.54 23.56
C HIS A 147 4.53 11.36 24.00
N GLN A 148 5.24 11.54 25.12
CA GLN A 148 5.71 10.45 25.98
C GLN A 148 4.69 10.26 27.11
N SER A 149 3.80 9.26 27.04
CA SER A 149 2.81 9.04 28.10
C SER A 149 3.36 8.12 29.19
N ASN A 150 3.47 8.64 30.42
CA ASN A 150 3.77 7.87 31.61
C ASN A 150 2.58 6.99 32.06
N ASP A 151 2.79 6.22 33.14
CA ASP A 151 1.83 5.30 33.76
C ASP A 151 0.37 5.80 33.75
N ILE A 152 -0.57 4.92 33.38
CA ILE A 152 -2.01 5.20 33.39
C ILE A 152 -2.69 4.36 34.46
N VAL A 153 -3.59 4.98 35.23
CA VAL A 153 -4.48 4.27 36.15
C VAL A 153 -5.93 4.52 35.80
N LEU A 154 -6.63 3.46 35.43
CA LEU A 154 -8.09 3.45 35.30
C LEU A 154 -8.67 2.99 36.64
N VAL A 155 -9.63 3.72 37.19
CA VAL A 155 -10.27 3.41 38.48
C VAL A 155 -11.78 3.46 38.34
N GLU A 156 -12.47 2.42 38.77
CA GLU A 156 -13.92 2.44 38.91
C GLU A 156 -14.30 2.91 40.32
N CYS A 157 -14.98 4.07 40.40
CA CYS A 157 -15.42 4.68 41.63
C CYS A 157 -16.95 4.66 41.74
N LYS A 158 -17.48 4.69 42.96
CA LYS A 158 -18.91 4.88 43.20
C LYS A 158 -19.21 6.37 43.14
N SER A 159 -20.27 6.76 42.43
CA SER A 159 -20.69 8.15 42.19
C SER A 159 -20.89 9.00 43.46
N THR A 160 -20.94 8.39 44.64
CA THR A 160 -21.14 9.04 45.94
C THR A 160 -19.84 9.29 46.73
N ASP A 161 -18.69 8.81 46.26
CA ASP A 161 -17.44 8.86 47.02
C ASP A 161 -16.74 10.22 46.83
N ARG A 162 -16.86 11.09 47.84
CA ARG A 162 -16.23 12.43 47.92
C ARG A 162 -14.69 12.45 47.84
N VAL A 163 -14.04 11.29 47.80
CA VAL A 163 -12.57 11.16 47.84
C VAL A 163 -11.90 11.82 46.62
N LEU A 164 -12.60 11.86 45.48
CA LEU A 164 -12.12 12.47 44.24
C LEU A 164 -12.67 13.88 43.97
N ASP A 165 -13.58 14.38 44.82
CA ASP A 165 -14.30 15.65 44.59
C ASP A 165 -13.56 16.87 45.16
N ASN A 166 -12.69 16.65 46.15
CA ASN A 166 -12.17 17.74 46.99
C ASN A 166 -10.89 18.43 46.48
N ASN A 167 -10.51 18.32 45.19
CA ASN A 167 -9.56 19.22 44.50
C ASN A 167 -9.46 18.91 42.98
N ASN A 168 -10.17 19.63 42.11
CA ASN A 168 -9.85 19.77 40.66
C ASN A 168 -9.70 18.49 39.78
N TYR A 169 -10.50 17.44 39.97
CA TYR A 169 -10.44 16.25 39.09
C TYR A 169 -11.63 16.21 38.13
N THR A 170 -11.72 17.21 37.23
CA THR A 170 -12.78 17.26 36.20
C THR A 170 -12.44 16.41 34.99
N SER A 171 -13.48 15.81 34.43
CA SER A 171 -13.54 15.14 33.13
C SER A 171 -12.66 15.82 32.06
N TRP A 172 -11.82 15.01 31.40
CA TRP A 172 -11.22 15.29 30.09
C TRP A 172 -10.15 16.39 29.95
N ASN A 173 -9.52 16.87 31.03
CA ASN A 173 -8.29 17.66 30.90
C ASN A 173 -7.16 17.11 31.77
N GLU A 174 -5.99 16.93 31.14
CA GLU A 174 -4.75 16.38 31.69
C GLU A 174 -4.41 16.99 33.05
N ILE A 175 -4.25 16.15 34.07
CA ILE A 175 -3.83 16.60 35.39
C ILE A 175 -2.38 16.19 35.57
N GLY A 176 -1.48 17.16 35.52
CA GLY A 176 -0.09 16.97 35.89
C GLY A 176 0.03 16.64 37.36
N PHE A 177 0.05 15.35 37.70
CA PHE A 177 0.45 14.89 39.03
C PHE A 177 1.97 14.79 39.11
N ASN A 178 2.56 15.13 40.24
CA ASN A 178 3.91 14.67 40.57
C ASN A 178 3.87 13.22 41.11
N TYR A 179 4.98 12.50 41.00
CA TYR A 179 5.06 11.06 41.31
C TYR A 179 4.59 10.73 42.73
N SER A 180 4.88 11.61 43.69
CA SER A 180 4.49 11.45 45.10
C SER A 180 2.96 11.47 45.30
N ASN A 181 2.27 12.42 44.65
CA ASN A 181 0.81 12.49 44.70
C ASN A 181 0.16 11.30 44.00
N TYR A 182 0.71 10.89 42.86
CA TYR A 182 0.27 9.69 42.15
C TYR A 182 0.37 8.42 43.01
N GLN A 183 1.52 8.17 43.63
CA GLN A 183 1.72 7.00 44.50
C GLN A 183 0.78 7.04 45.71
N ARG A 184 0.53 8.22 46.29
CA ARG A 184 -0.42 8.38 47.40
C ARG A 184 -1.85 8.06 46.98
N VAL A 185 -2.28 8.54 45.80
CA VAL A 185 -3.61 8.24 45.24
C VAL A 185 -3.75 6.75 44.95
N LEU A 186 -2.72 6.12 44.36
CA LEU A 186 -2.72 4.68 44.09
C LEU A 186 -2.80 3.85 45.39
N GLN A 187 -2.09 4.25 46.44
CA GLN A 187 -2.18 3.61 47.75
C GLN A 187 -3.58 3.76 48.37
N LEU A 188 -4.20 4.93 48.26
CA LEU A 188 -5.58 5.15 48.71
C LEU A 188 -6.55 4.27 47.94
N ILE A 189 -6.44 4.22 46.61
CA ILE A 189 -7.24 3.34 45.73
C ILE A 189 -7.16 1.88 46.19
N LYS A 190 -5.94 1.39 46.43
CA LYS A 190 -5.70 0.02 46.92
C LYS A 190 -6.27 -0.21 48.31
N ARG A 191 -6.11 0.74 49.23
CA ARG A 191 -6.56 0.62 50.63
C ARG A 191 -8.08 0.56 50.72
N GLU A 192 -8.77 1.39 49.96
CA GLU A 192 -10.24 1.44 49.95
C GLU A 192 -10.87 0.33 49.08
N GLY A 193 -10.05 -0.50 48.43
CA GLY A 193 -10.51 -1.67 47.68
C GLY A 193 -11.20 -1.34 46.36
N TYR A 194 -10.91 -0.18 45.76
CA TYR A 194 -11.44 0.16 44.45
C TYR A 194 -10.91 -0.78 43.37
N ARG A 195 -11.72 -1.00 42.33
CA ARG A 195 -11.28 -1.71 41.13
C ARG A 195 -10.38 -0.78 40.33
N TYR A 196 -9.18 -1.22 39.98
CA TYR A 196 -8.23 -0.41 39.23
C TYR A 196 -7.38 -1.22 38.24
N VAL A 197 -6.89 -0.55 37.20
CA VAL A 197 -5.90 -1.06 36.24
C VAL A 197 -4.79 -0.03 36.15
N HIS A 198 -3.56 -0.41 36.48
CA HIS A 198 -2.37 0.43 36.41
C HIS A 198 -1.43 -0.09 35.32
N PHE A 199 -1.33 0.62 34.20
CA PHE A 199 -0.51 0.25 33.06
C PHE A 199 0.88 0.90 33.17
N LYS A 200 1.93 0.09 33.38
CA LYS A 200 3.31 0.56 33.52
C LYS A 200 4.08 0.45 32.22
N HIS A 201 3.90 1.42 31.34
CA HIS A 201 4.59 1.47 30.06
C HIS A 201 4.75 2.90 29.57
N ARG A 202 5.88 3.20 28.93
CA ARG A 202 6.19 4.53 28.34
C ARG A 202 5.21 5.01 27.25
N CYS A 203 4.31 4.14 26.79
CA CYS A 203 3.30 4.42 25.77
C CYS A 203 1.91 3.91 26.18
N ALA A 204 1.64 3.84 27.49
CA ALA A 204 0.39 3.32 28.05
C ALA A 204 -0.86 3.95 27.40
N GLY A 205 -0.85 5.28 27.26
CA GLY A 205 -1.97 6.04 26.72
C GLY A 205 -2.23 5.72 25.27
N ALA A 206 -1.19 5.75 24.45
CA ALA A 206 -1.28 5.41 23.05
C ALA A 206 -1.81 3.98 22.87
N ILE A 207 -1.28 2.99 23.61
CA ILE A 207 -1.73 1.60 23.51
C ILE A 207 -3.21 1.46 23.85
N LEU A 208 -3.66 1.99 24.99
CA LEU A 208 -5.04 1.86 25.43
C LEU A 208 -5.99 2.60 24.48
N PHE A 209 -5.66 3.85 24.13
CA PHE A 209 -6.42 4.63 23.14
C PHE A 209 -6.56 3.84 21.84
N ASN A 210 -5.47 3.25 21.36
CA ASN A 210 -5.48 2.57 20.08
C ASN A 210 -6.26 1.24 20.12
N LEU A 211 -6.25 0.53 21.25
CA LEU A 211 -7.10 -0.65 21.45
C LEU A 211 -8.60 -0.31 21.42
N PHE A 212 -9.02 0.88 21.85
CA PHE A 212 -10.42 1.28 21.75
C PHE A 212 -10.87 1.36 20.29
N TRP A 213 -10.11 2.07 19.46
CA TRP A 213 -10.45 2.28 18.04
C TRP A 213 -10.37 0.98 17.22
N LEU A 214 -9.34 0.17 17.46
CA LEU A 214 -9.19 -1.10 16.75
C LEU A 214 -10.31 -2.10 17.04
N ASN A 215 -11.00 -2.00 18.19
CA ASN A 215 -12.12 -2.88 18.50
C ASN A 215 -13.24 -2.74 17.48
N ASP A 216 -13.69 -1.51 17.22
CA ASP A 216 -14.85 -1.24 16.37
C ASP A 216 -14.54 -1.62 14.91
N THR A 217 -13.33 -1.34 14.46
CA THR A 217 -12.82 -1.74 13.15
C THR A 217 -12.72 -3.25 13.02
N ALA A 218 -12.13 -3.93 14.00
CA ALA A 218 -12.04 -5.39 13.97
C ALA A 218 -13.43 -6.04 13.99
N GLN A 219 -14.36 -5.53 14.79
CA GLN A 219 -15.72 -6.08 14.86
C GLN A 219 -16.48 -5.86 13.55
N SER A 220 -16.36 -4.68 12.97
CA SER A 220 -17.14 -4.29 11.79
C SER A 220 -16.59 -4.89 10.50
N TYR A 221 -15.26 -4.94 10.36
CA TYR A 221 -14.61 -5.19 9.08
C TYR A 221 -13.70 -6.41 9.03
N SER A 222 -13.36 -7.07 10.14
CA SER A 222 -12.40 -8.19 10.10
C SER A 222 -12.81 -9.25 9.07
N GLY A 223 -11.93 -9.50 8.10
CA GLY A 223 -12.21 -10.44 7.01
C GLY A 223 -13.21 -9.95 5.97
N LYS A 224 -13.47 -8.64 5.88
CA LYS A 224 -14.42 -8.06 4.92
C LYS A 224 -13.75 -7.10 3.97
N ILE A 225 -14.26 -7.06 2.73
CA ILE A 225 -14.03 -5.97 1.79
C ILE A 225 -14.95 -4.82 2.22
N TYR A 226 -14.38 -3.66 2.50
CA TYR A 226 -15.12 -2.50 3.01
C TYR A 226 -15.12 -1.32 2.04
N ALA A 227 -14.22 -1.28 1.07
CA ALA A 227 -14.16 -0.22 0.08
C ALA A 227 -13.60 -0.72 -1.26
N VAL A 228 -13.82 0.06 -2.31
CA VAL A 228 -13.29 -0.17 -3.66
C VAL A 228 -12.61 1.10 -4.14
N GLY A 229 -11.32 0.99 -4.45
CA GLY A 229 -10.49 2.07 -5.00
C GLY A 229 -10.22 1.90 -6.49
N VAL A 230 -10.12 3.01 -7.21
CA VAL A 230 -9.67 3.11 -8.61
C VAL A 230 -8.34 3.82 -8.62
N VAL A 231 -7.29 3.16 -9.13
CA VAL A 231 -5.93 3.70 -9.16
C VAL A 231 -5.87 4.96 -10.02
N GLY A 232 -5.36 6.05 -9.48
CA GLY A 232 -5.26 7.38 -10.10
C GLY A 232 -3.85 7.78 -10.54
N SER A 233 -2.81 7.24 -9.91
CA SER A 233 -1.42 7.42 -10.34
C SER A 233 -0.70 6.09 -10.49
N PRO A 234 0.37 5.97 -11.30
CA PRO A 234 1.15 4.74 -11.38
C PRO A 234 1.87 4.47 -10.05
N PRO A 235 2.16 3.21 -9.70
CA PRO A 235 2.90 2.93 -8.50
C PRO A 235 4.30 3.53 -8.55
N GLU A 236 4.74 4.17 -7.48
CA GLU A 236 6.05 4.81 -7.37
C GLU A 236 6.86 4.24 -6.20
N GLN A 237 8.19 4.26 -6.35
CA GLN A 237 9.05 3.96 -5.23
C GLN A 237 9.17 5.14 -4.27
N TYR A 238 8.62 4.96 -3.08
CA TYR A 238 8.77 5.96 -2.05
C TYR A 238 10.16 5.92 -1.42
N ASN A 239 10.95 6.99 -1.62
CA ASN A 239 12.34 7.08 -1.15
C ASN A 239 12.44 7.80 0.20
N PHE A 240 12.40 7.03 1.28
CA PHE A 240 12.54 7.49 2.65
C PHE A 240 14.00 7.83 3.01
N LYS A 241 14.49 9.00 2.60
CA LYS A 241 15.81 9.51 3.09
C LYS A 241 15.75 10.17 4.47
N ASN A 242 14.58 10.27 5.12
CA ASN A 242 14.45 10.69 6.51
C ASN A 242 13.94 9.53 7.38
N LYS A 243 14.58 9.39 8.54
CA LYS A 243 14.47 8.25 9.46
C LYS A 243 13.03 8.12 9.98
N GLU A 244 12.35 7.01 9.70
CA GLU A 244 11.76 6.09 10.71
C GLU A 244 10.94 4.94 10.08
N LYS A 245 11.38 3.71 10.39
CA LYS A 245 10.59 2.51 10.75
C LYS A 245 9.67 1.73 9.76
N TRP A 246 9.69 1.88 8.44
CA TRP A 246 8.87 0.97 7.59
C TRP A 246 9.56 0.48 6.29
N SER A 247 9.33 -0.81 5.97
CA SER A 247 10.13 -1.60 5.01
C SER A 247 9.41 -1.95 3.68
N TYR A 248 8.40 -1.19 3.27
CA TYR A 248 7.74 -1.40 1.98
C TYR A 248 7.74 -0.08 1.21
N GLY A 249 8.14 -0.14 -0.06
CA GLY A 249 8.54 1.04 -0.83
C GLY A 249 7.84 1.19 -2.16
N ILE A 250 6.55 0.83 -2.25
CA ILE A 250 5.73 1.05 -3.46
C ILE A 250 4.33 1.52 -3.06
N ILE A 251 3.94 2.69 -3.55
CA ILE A 251 2.67 3.34 -3.26
C ILE A 251 2.02 3.86 -4.54
N THR A 252 0.72 4.11 -4.53
CA THR A 252 -0.06 4.61 -5.68
C THR A 252 -1.18 5.48 -5.16
N ASP A 253 -1.64 6.43 -5.96
CA ASP A 253 -2.82 7.20 -5.61
C ASP A 253 -4.12 6.55 -6.06
N PHE A 254 -5.23 6.77 -5.34
CA PHE A 254 -6.56 6.43 -5.85
C PHE A 254 -7.26 7.68 -6.39
N GLU A 255 -7.68 7.65 -7.66
CA GLU A 255 -8.51 8.71 -8.26
C GLU A 255 -9.86 8.80 -7.55
N ARG A 256 -10.42 7.64 -7.21
CA ARG A 256 -11.71 7.51 -6.54
C ARG A 256 -11.66 6.33 -5.60
N CYS A 257 -12.18 6.50 -4.40
CA CYS A 257 -12.45 5.39 -3.51
C CYS A 257 -13.88 5.54 -3.00
N PHE A 258 -14.63 4.45 -2.96
CA PHE A 258 -15.99 4.45 -2.44
C PHE A 258 -16.15 3.39 -1.36
N LEU A 259 -16.74 3.82 -0.25
CA LEU A 259 -17.01 2.98 0.89
C LEU A 259 -18.27 2.15 0.63
N LEU A 260 -18.24 0.90 1.06
CA LEU A 260 -19.40 0.01 0.98
C LEU A 260 -20.26 0.18 2.22
N ASP A 261 -21.51 0.62 2.05
CA ASP A 261 -22.52 0.64 3.11
C ASP A 261 -22.76 -0.76 3.71
N SER A 262 -22.66 -1.78 2.86
CA SER A 262 -22.72 -3.19 3.19
C SER A 262 -21.39 -3.87 2.84
N PRO A 263 -20.40 -3.90 3.76
CA PRO A 263 -19.14 -4.61 3.57
C PRO A 263 -19.35 -6.10 3.26
N ILE A 264 -18.50 -6.66 2.41
CA ILE A 264 -18.65 -8.04 1.92
C ILE A 264 -17.73 -8.98 2.70
N ASP A 265 -18.32 -9.97 3.36
CA ASP A 265 -17.58 -10.91 4.20
C ASP A 265 -16.82 -11.95 3.36
N TYR A 266 -15.63 -12.33 3.80
CA TYR A 266 -14.80 -13.36 3.15
C TYR A 266 -15.58 -14.64 2.86
N SER A 267 -16.48 -15.05 3.77
CA SER A 267 -17.29 -16.26 3.60
C SER A 267 -18.19 -16.22 2.35
N GLU A 268 -18.50 -15.04 1.81
CA GLU A 268 -19.37 -14.85 0.65
C GLU A 268 -18.67 -15.06 -0.69
N PHE A 269 -17.34 -14.94 -0.73
CA PHE A 269 -16.56 -15.03 -1.97
C PHE A 269 -15.35 -15.97 -1.89
N LYS A 270 -15.11 -16.60 -0.73
CA LYS A 270 -14.01 -17.55 -0.49
C LYS A 270 -13.91 -18.70 -1.50
N ASP A 271 -15.04 -19.10 -2.09
CA ASP A 271 -15.09 -20.24 -3.02
C ASP A 271 -14.74 -19.81 -4.45
N THR A 272 -14.71 -18.50 -4.70
CA THR A 272 -14.34 -17.92 -6.02
C THR A 272 -12.97 -17.27 -6.02
N VAL A 273 -12.44 -16.87 -4.85
CA VAL A 273 -11.13 -16.20 -4.73
C VAL A 273 -10.16 -17.04 -3.93
N SER A 274 -9.07 -17.45 -4.59
CA SER A 274 -7.95 -18.15 -3.97
C SER A 274 -6.93 -17.16 -3.44
N PHE A 275 -6.89 -16.98 -2.12
CA PHE A 275 -5.90 -16.12 -1.47
C PHE A 275 -4.52 -16.79 -1.44
N SER A 276 -3.49 -16.01 -1.77
CA SER A 276 -2.12 -16.45 -1.56
C SER A 276 -1.77 -16.45 -0.06
N HIS A 277 -1.14 -17.51 0.44
CA HIS A 277 -0.85 -17.66 1.88
C HIS A 277 0.14 -16.63 2.46
N ARG A 278 0.81 -15.84 1.62
CA ARG A 278 1.84 -14.86 2.03
C ARG A 278 1.81 -13.54 1.25
N GLY A 279 0.83 -13.33 0.35
CA GLY A 279 0.75 -12.11 -0.44
C GLY A 279 -0.02 -11.01 0.26
N THR A 280 0.50 -9.78 0.18
CA THR A 280 -0.22 -8.56 0.54
C THR A 280 -1.35 -8.25 -0.45
N PHE A 281 -1.29 -8.85 -1.65
CA PHE A 281 -2.25 -8.68 -2.74
C PHE A 281 -2.72 -10.03 -3.28
N THR A 282 -3.96 -10.08 -3.76
CA THR A 282 -4.53 -11.22 -4.48
C THR A 282 -5.17 -10.72 -5.78
N SER A 283 -4.73 -11.21 -6.93
CA SER A 283 -5.35 -10.85 -8.22
C SER A 283 -6.73 -11.50 -8.34
N VAL A 284 -7.70 -10.73 -8.86
CA VAL A 284 -9.08 -11.16 -9.05
C VAL A 284 -9.44 -10.95 -10.51
N LEU A 285 -9.67 -12.05 -11.23
CA LEU A 285 -9.92 -12.03 -12.67
C LEU A 285 -11.06 -13.00 -13.05
N GLY A 286 -11.70 -12.74 -14.18
CA GLY A 286 -12.74 -13.55 -14.79
C GLY A 286 -13.92 -13.78 -13.85
N PRO A 287 -14.41 -15.03 -13.70
CA PRO A 287 -15.57 -15.34 -12.87
C PRO A 287 -15.47 -14.87 -11.42
N ALA A 288 -14.24 -14.82 -10.86
CA ALA A 288 -14.03 -14.32 -9.50
C ALA A 288 -14.33 -12.82 -9.39
N PHE A 289 -13.92 -12.06 -10.41
CA PHE A 289 -14.20 -10.62 -10.49
C PHE A 289 -15.69 -10.36 -10.73
N ASP A 290 -16.30 -11.09 -11.65
CA ASP A 290 -17.73 -10.95 -11.95
C ASP A 290 -18.61 -11.29 -10.74
N ASN A 291 -18.24 -12.34 -9.99
CA ASN A 291 -18.93 -12.70 -8.75
C ASN A 291 -18.81 -11.58 -7.70
N LEU A 292 -17.61 -11.07 -7.43
CA LEU A 292 -17.41 -9.97 -6.49
C LEU A 292 -18.15 -8.70 -6.90
N LYS A 293 -18.08 -8.33 -8.19
CA LYS A 293 -18.81 -7.20 -8.75
C LYS A 293 -20.32 -7.34 -8.54
N SER A 294 -20.88 -8.52 -8.82
CA SER A 294 -22.30 -8.81 -8.61
C SER A 294 -22.69 -8.74 -7.13
N ILE A 295 -21.88 -9.31 -6.23
CA ILE A 295 -22.17 -9.29 -4.79
C ILE A 295 -22.19 -7.85 -4.28
N ILE A 296 -21.15 -7.07 -4.59
CA ILE A 296 -21.02 -5.67 -4.17
C ILE A 296 -22.18 -4.83 -4.72
N ALA A 297 -22.42 -4.87 -6.04
CA ALA A 297 -23.45 -4.06 -6.69
C ALA A 297 -24.88 -4.43 -6.26
N SER A 298 -25.11 -5.64 -5.74
CA SER A 298 -26.44 -6.05 -5.26
C SER A 298 -26.85 -5.40 -3.93
N ARG A 299 -25.90 -4.80 -3.19
CA ARG A 299 -26.12 -4.28 -1.82
C ARG A 299 -25.55 -2.89 -1.58
N ASN A 300 -24.83 -2.34 -2.56
CA ASN A 300 -24.14 -1.06 -2.45
C ASN A 300 -24.40 -0.24 -3.71
N GLU A 301 -24.51 1.08 -3.56
CA GLU A 301 -24.42 1.98 -4.69
C GLU A 301 -22.98 2.01 -5.20
N VAL A 302 -22.81 1.80 -6.50
CA VAL A 302 -21.49 1.71 -7.13
C VAL A 302 -21.46 2.50 -8.43
N PRO A 303 -20.32 3.12 -8.79
CA PRO A 303 -20.23 3.93 -10.00
C PRO A 303 -20.30 3.07 -11.28
N ASP A 304 -20.80 3.67 -12.36
CA ASP A 304 -20.89 3.04 -13.68
C ASP A 304 -19.54 2.49 -14.17
N TYR A 305 -18.44 3.16 -13.82
CA TYR A 305 -17.10 2.67 -14.13
C TYR A 305 -16.86 1.25 -13.61
N PHE A 306 -17.22 1.00 -12.35
CA PHE A 306 -17.07 -0.31 -11.71
C PHE A 306 -17.98 -1.35 -12.39
N VAL A 307 -19.24 -1.01 -12.65
CA VAL A 307 -20.21 -1.92 -13.29
C VAL A 307 -19.75 -2.34 -14.68
N ASN A 308 -19.24 -1.38 -15.46
CA ASN A 308 -18.82 -1.56 -16.86
C ASN A 308 -17.39 -2.08 -17.03
N SER A 309 -16.65 -2.26 -15.93
CA SER A 309 -15.30 -2.81 -15.94
C SER A 309 -15.29 -4.31 -16.15
N VAL A 310 -14.22 -4.80 -16.78
CA VAL A 310 -14.00 -6.21 -17.09
C VAL A 310 -12.55 -6.55 -16.73
N ALA A 311 -12.36 -7.41 -15.74
CA ALA A 311 -11.05 -7.93 -15.39
C ALA A 311 -10.96 -9.38 -15.87
N ILE A 312 -10.25 -9.65 -16.97
CA ILE A 312 -10.07 -11.01 -17.51
C ILE A 312 -8.59 -11.32 -17.71
N PRO A 313 -8.17 -12.59 -17.55
CA PRO A 313 -6.81 -13.00 -17.87
C PRO A 313 -6.53 -12.76 -19.36
N ILE A 314 -5.29 -12.48 -19.69
CA ILE A 314 -4.86 -12.37 -21.09
C ILE A 314 -5.09 -13.72 -21.77
N PRO A 315 -5.76 -13.79 -22.94
CA PRO A 315 -5.97 -15.02 -23.67
C PRO A 315 -4.67 -15.44 -24.40
N LEU A 316 -3.60 -15.69 -23.64
CA LEU A 316 -2.26 -15.97 -24.16
C LEU A 316 -2.23 -17.11 -25.17
N SER A 317 -3.07 -18.14 -24.98
CA SER A 317 -3.20 -19.28 -25.89
C SER A 317 -3.80 -18.94 -27.26
N GLN A 318 -4.42 -17.77 -27.40
CA GLN A 318 -5.04 -17.29 -28.64
C GLN A 318 -4.14 -16.29 -29.38
N VAL A 319 -2.99 -15.92 -28.82
CA VAL A 319 -2.06 -14.96 -29.41
C VAL A 319 -1.18 -15.65 -30.46
N ASP A 320 -1.28 -15.21 -31.70
CA ASP A 320 -0.46 -15.67 -32.84
C ASP A 320 0.18 -14.48 -33.58
N ASP A 321 0.85 -14.72 -34.70
CA ASP A 321 1.54 -13.65 -35.45
C ASP A 321 0.59 -12.70 -36.20
N SER A 322 -0.67 -13.09 -36.39
CA SER A 322 -1.68 -12.32 -37.11
C SER A 322 -2.49 -11.40 -36.21
N ASN A 323 -2.69 -11.78 -34.94
CA ASN A 323 -3.57 -11.07 -34.01
C ASN A 323 -2.87 -10.51 -32.77
N TRP A 324 -1.56 -10.72 -32.61
CA TRP A 324 -0.87 -10.32 -31.38
C TRP A 324 -1.04 -8.85 -31.05
N LEU A 325 -0.93 -7.94 -32.03
CA LEU A 325 -0.98 -6.50 -31.77
C LEU A 325 -2.38 -6.09 -31.29
N GLU A 326 -3.43 -6.67 -31.85
CA GLU A 326 -4.82 -6.45 -31.43
C GLU A 326 -5.03 -6.95 -29.99
N ILE A 327 -4.75 -8.23 -29.72
CA ILE A 327 -4.96 -8.85 -28.41
C ILE A 327 -4.10 -8.17 -27.35
N THR A 328 -2.84 -7.92 -27.65
CA THR A 328 -1.93 -7.30 -26.69
C THR A 328 -2.24 -5.82 -26.49
N ASN A 329 -2.65 -5.04 -27.48
CA ASN A 329 -3.10 -3.67 -27.21
C ASN A 329 -4.31 -3.63 -26.26
N GLN A 330 -5.21 -4.61 -26.38
CA GLN A 330 -6.36 -4.74 -25.49
C GLN A 330 -5.98 -5.19 -24.06
N HIS A 331 -4.91 -5.97 -23.92
CA HIS A 331 -4.59 -6.69 -22.68
C HIS A 331 -3.18 -6.45 -22.14
N ARG A 332 -2.36 -5.58 -22.74
CA ARG A 332 -0.94 -5.37 -22.38
C ARG A 332 -0.78 -4.93 -20.94
N ARG A 333 -1.74 -4.14 -20.45
CA ARG A 333 -1.82 -3.73 -19.06
C ARG A 333 -1.95 -4.93 -18.11
N ASN A 334 -2.53 -6.04 -18.58
CA ASN A 334 -2.77 -7.21 -17.75
C ASN A 334 -1.54 -8.11 -17.56
N PHE A 335 -0.39 -7.81 -18.17
CA PHE A 335 0.83 -8.60 -17.99
C PHE A 335 1.35 -8.40 -16.56
N CYS A 336 1.40 -9.48 -15.77
CA CYS A 336 1.89 -9.47 -14.39
C CYS A 336 3.32 -10.01 -14.24
N LEU A 337 3.87 -10.60 -15.31
CA LEU A 337 5.24 -11.12 -15.38
C LEU A 337 5.96 -10.52 -16.58
N GLU A 338 7.20 -10.09 -16.36
CA GLU A 338 8.04 -9.49 -17.42
C GLU A 338 8.25 -10.48 -18.58
N ASP A 339 8.46 -11.77 -18.27
CA ASP A 339 8.59 -12.82 -19.27
C ASP A 339 7.36 -12.94 -20.18
N GLN A 340 6.15 -12.75 -19.65
CA GLN A 340 4.94 -12.77 -20.46
C GLN A 340 4.90 -11.56 -21.40
N PHE A 341 5.16 -10.37 -20.87
CA PHE A 341 5.20 -9.16 -21.69
C PHE A 341 6.27 -9.28 -22.79
N ARG A 342 7.44 -9.82 -22.43
CA ARG A 342 8.56 -10.07 -23.34
C ARG A 342 8.17 -11.02 -24.46
N VAL A 343 7.64 -12.21 -24.14
CA VAL A 343 7.31 -13.25 -25.12
C VAL A 343 6.17 -12.82 -26.05
N TYR A 344 5.10 -12.25 -25.50
CA TYR A 344 3.86 -12.02 -26.26
C TYR A 344 3.79 -10.64 -26.93
N TYR A 345 4.60 -9.67 -26.49
CA TYR A 345 4.65 -8.33 -27.09
C TYR A 345 6.03 -8.02 -27.67
N VAL A 346 7.05 -7.91 -26.82
CA VAL A 346 8.37 -7.37 -27.22
C VAL A 346 9.02 -8.23 -28.28
N ASN A 347 9.07 -9.55 -28.10
CA ASN A 347 9.69 -10.47 -29.05
C ASN A 347 9.01 -10.48 -30.43
N LYS A 348 7.74 -10.07 -30.52
CA LYS A 348 7.02 -9.90 -31.78
C LYS A 348 7.26 -8.51 -32.40
N LEU A 349 7.44 -7.48 -31.56
CA LEU A 349 7.77 -6.13 -31.98
C LEU A 349 9.22 -5.99 -32.50
N LEU A 350 10.21 -6.58 -31.82
CA LEU A 350 11.63 -6.42 -32.13
C LEU A 350 12.00 -6.76 -33.59
N PRO A 351 11.54 -7.89 -34.18
CA PRO A 351 11.75 -8.21 -35.60
C PRO A 351 11.20 -7.19 -36.59
N LEU A 352 10.18 -6.42 -36.19
CA LEU A 352 9.51 -5.45 -37.05
C LEU A 352 10.17 -4.07 -36.98
N ILE A 353 10.78 -3.73 -35.84
CA ILE A 353 11.56 -2.50 -35.70
C ILE A 353 13.02 -2.67 -36.12
N GLY A 354 13.58 -3.89 -36.06
CA GLY A 354 14.97 -4.18 -36.43
C GLY A 354 15.20 -4.26 -37.94
N ASP A 355 16.44 -4.04 -38.37
CA ASP A 355 16.90 -4.20 -39.76
C ASP A 355 16.80 -5.67 -40.21
N LYS A 356 16.85 -6.60 -39.26
CA LYS A 356 16.71 -8.04 -39.47
C LYS A 356 15.50 -8.53 -38.70
N LYS A 357 14.85 -9.57 -39.23
CA LYS A 357 13.77 -10.30 -38.54
C LYS A 357 14.23 -11.09 -37.31
N SER A 358 15.52 -11.09 -37.01
CA SER A 358 16.13 -11.79 -35.88
C SER A 358 16.63 -10.80 -34.84
N PHE A 359 16.53 -11.19 -33.57
CA PHE A 359 17.11 -10.52 -32.43
C PHE A 359 17.82 -11.54 -31.54
N TYR A 360 18.61 -11.06 -30.60
CA TYR A 360 19.36 -11.88 -29.66
C TYR A 360 18.82 -11.62 -28.26
N MET A 361 18.77 -12.65 -27.43
CA MET A 361 18.29 -12.58 -26.04
C MET A 361 19.44 -12.84 -25.08
N GLU A 362 19.33 -12.33 -23.86
CA GLU A 362 20.20 -12.68 -22.73
C GLU A 362 21.69 -12.51 -23.06
N CYS A 363 22.02 -11.39 -23.70
CA CYS A 363 23.35 -11.12 -24.24
C CYS A 363 24.26 -10.54 -23.16
N LYS A 364 25.53 -10.93 -23.17
CA LYS A 364 26.50 -10.49 -22.14
C LYS A 364 27.32 -9.31 -22.62
N CYS A 365 27.27 -8.21 -21.89
CA CYS A 365 28.09 -7.02 -22.07
C CYS A 365 29.37 -7.13 -21.22
N PHE A 366 30.53 -7.26 -21.86
CA PHE A 366 31.81 -7.41 -21.18
C PHE A 366 32.52 -6.08 -21.00
N HIS A 367 33.10 -5.88 -19.81
CA HIS A 367 33.82 -4.67 -19.44
C HIS A 367 35.24 -4.99 -19.00
N ARG A 368 36.16 -4.06 -19.25
CA ARG A 368 37.53 -4.20 -18.82
C ARG A 368 37.61 -4.24 -17.30
N HIS A 369 38.13 -5.33 -16.74
CA HIS A 369 38.33 -5.53 -15.30
C HIS A 369 37.05 -5.49 -14.44
N ARG A 370 35.87 -5.77 -15.03
CA ARG A 370 34.61 -5.92 -14.29
C ARG A 370 33.89 -7.21 -14.72
N HIS A 371 33.00 -7.70 -13.86
CA HIS A 371 32.08 -8.77 -14.27
C HIS A 371 31.19 -8.29 -15.42
N TYR A 372 30.82 -9.21 -16.30
CA TYR A 372 29.88 -8.91 -17.37
C TYR A 372 28.50 -8.56 -16.79
N THR A 373 27.77 -7.71 -17.49
CA THR A 373 26.34 -7.49 -17.27
C THR A 373 25.55 -8.18 -18.37
N GLN A 374 24.26 -8.40 -18.15
CA GLN A 374 23.41 -9.13 -19.09
C GLN A 374 22.25 -8.22 -19.49
N VAL A 375 22.09 -8.02 -20.80
CA VAL A 375 20.97 -7.26 -21.37
C VAL A 375 19.93 -8.22 -21.93
N ASP A 376 18.65 -7.87 -21.76
CA ASP A 376 17.53 -8.74 -22.12
C ASP A 376 17.53 -9.09 -23.60
N ASN A 377 17.70 -8.09 -24.47
CA ASN A 377 17.69 -8.27 -25.90
C ASN A 377 18.71 -7.38 -26.64
N VAL A 378 19.07 -7.76 -27.86
CA VAL A 378 19.86 -6.95 -28.79
C VAL A 378 19.28 -7.06 -30.20
N ILE A 379 19.02 -5.93 -30.84
CA ILE A 379 18.55 -5.84 -32.24
C ILE A 379 19.58 -5.17 -33.13
N MET A 380 19.55 -5.43 -34.43
CA MET A 380 20.32 -4.64 -35.40
C MET A 380 19.43 -3.51 -35.91
N LEU A 381 19.87 -2.26 -35.80
CA LEU A 381 19.12 -1.08 -36.21
C LEU A 381 20.08 -0.01 -36.74
N GLY A 382 19.85 0.48 -37.96
CA GLY A 382 20.74 1.43 -38.60
C GLY A 382 22.14 0.86 -38.87
N GLY A 383 22.25 -0.45 -39.09
CA GLY A 383 23.52 -1.15 -39.31
C GLY A 383 24.36 -1.40 -38.05
N LYS A 384 23.91 -0.98 -36.86
CA LYS A 384 24.58 -1.22 -35.57
C LYS A 384 23.70 -2.02 -34.61
N TYR A 385 24.30 -2.62 -33.60
CA TYR A 385 23.62 -3.39 -32.56
C TYR A 385 23.13 -2.49 -31.44
N LEU A 386 21.83 -2.51 -31.17
CA LEU A 386 21.17 -1.74 -30.13
C LEU A 386 20.75 -2.68 -28.99
N PRO A 387 21.29 -2.50 -27.76
CA PRO A 387 20.78 -3.17 -26.58
C PRO A 387 19.34 -2.72 -26.27
N VAL A 388 18.52 -3.66 -25.82
CA VAL A 388 17.11 -3.43 -25.47
C VAL A 388 16.83 -4.04 -24.10
N GLU A 389 16.37 -3.20 -23.17
CA GLU A 389 15.96 -3.57 -21.82
C GLU A 389 14.42 -3.61 -21.73
N VAL A 390 13.87 -4.63 -21.08
CA VAL A 390 12.43 -4.81 -20.91
C VAL A 390 12.07 -4.70 -19.43
N LYS A 391 11.00 -3.97 -19.12
CA LYS A 391 10.44 -3.90 -17.76
C LYS A 391 8.92 -3.98 -17.81
N LEU A 392 8.28 -4.30 -16.68
CA LEU A 392 6.83 -4.16 -16.57
C LEU A 392 6.39 -2.71 -16.34
N SER A 393 7.19 -1.96 -15.59
CA SER A 393 7.01 -0.53 -15.36
C SER A 393 8.36 0.08 -14.99
N ILE A 394 8.79 1.10 -15.70
CA ILE A 394 10.04 1.81 -15.38
C ILE A 394 9.93 2.65 -14.10
N ALA A 395 8.73 3.10 -13.74
CA ALA A 395 8.49 4.01 -12.60
C ALA A 395 8.86 3.38 -11.25
N VAL A 396 8.78 2.05 -11.18
CA VAL A 396 9.04 1.28 -9.96
C VAL A 396 10.44 0.67 -9.91
N GLU A 397 11.33 0.95 -10.88
CA GLU A 397 12.67 0.34 -10.90
C GLU A 397 13.69 1.12 -10.06
N LYS A 398 14.44 0.40 -9.20
CA LYS A 398 15.38 1.00 -8.23
C LYS A 398 16.55 1.73 -8.89
N ASP A 399 17.12 1.10 -9.90
CA ASP A 399 18.37 1.56 -10.52
C ASP A 399 18.37 1.25 -12.03
N LEU A 400 17.31 1.68 -12.72
CA LEU A 400 17.18 1.46 -14.16
C LEU A 400 18.30 2.17 -14.94
N LEU A 401 18.66 3.40 -14.54
CA LEU A 401 19.72 4.16 -15.20
C LEU A 401 21.09 3.50 -15.00
N GLY A 402 21.41 3.04 -13.78
CA GLY A 402 22.64 2.30 -13.51
C GLY A 402 22.71 1.00 -14.31
N GLN A 403 21.58 0.28 -14.42
CA GLN A 403 21.48 -0.92 -15.25
C GLN A 403 21.71 -0.61 -16.73
N CYS A 404 21.02 0.39 -17.31
CA CYS A 404 21.20 0.78 -18.70
C CYS A 404 22.64 1.24 -18.98
N ASN A 405 23.20 2.07 -18.09
CA ASN A 405 24.58 2.55 -18.20
C ASN A 405 25.60 1.40 -18.18
N SER A 406 25.27 0.30 -17.49
CA SER A 406 26.13 -0.89 -17.44
C SER A 406 26.20 -1.64 -18.77
N TYR A 407 25.33 -1.38 -19.74
CA TYR A 407 25.39 -1.95 -21.08
C TYR A 407 26.22 -1.09 -22.04
N CYS A 408 26.40 0.18 -21.72
CA CYS A 408 27.12 1.15 -22.52
C CYS A 408 28.64 1.05 -22.30
N GLY A 409 29.44 1.39 -23.30
CA GLY A 409 30.91 1.40 -23.18
C GLY A 409 31.54 0.02 -22.97
N CYS A 410 30.81 -1.06 -23.22
CA CYS A 410 31.34 -2.42 -23.14
C CYS A 410 32.38 -2.68 -24.24
N GLU A 411 33.40 -3.48 -23.95
CA GLU A 411 34.42 -3.89 -24.92
C GLU A 411 33.81 -4.75 -26.03
N ARG A 412 32.93 -5.68 -25.64
CA ARG A 412 32.15 -6.52 -26.54
C ARG A 412 30.81 -6.91 -25.93
N ILE A 413 29.85 -7.16 -26.81
CA ILE A 413 28.60 -7.85 -26.52
C ILE A 413 28.70 -9.25 -27.12
N GLU A 414 28.62 -10.26 -26.28
CA GLU A 414 28.57 -11.66 -26.71
C GLU A 414 27.14 -11.99 -27.12
N LEU A 415 26.96 -12.16 -28.44
CA LEU A 415 25.76 -12.74 -29.01
C LEU A 415 25.97 -14.26 -29.14
N LYS A 416 24.87 -15.01 -29.21
CA LYS A 416 24.92 -16.49 -29.25
C LYS A 416 25.83 -17.06 -30.34
N ASP A 417 25.96 -16.36 -31.47
CA ASP A 417 26.67 -16.79 -32.68
C ASP A 417 27.94 -15.98 -32.98
N LYS A 418 28.16 -14.83 -32.32
CA LYS A 418 29.31 -13.96 -32.57
C LYS A 418 29.50 -12.91 -31.47
N ASP A 419 30.66 -12.28 -31.48
CA ASP A 419 30.92 -11.08 -30.70
C ASP A 419 30.68 -9.82 -31.51
N VAL A 420 30.12 -8.80 -30.86
CA VAL A 420 29.95 -7.45 -31.39
C VAL A 420 30.80 -6.49 -30.57
N TYR A 421 31.68 -5.74 -31.22
CA TYR A 421 32.55 -4.79 -30.53
C TYR A 421 31.90 -3.41 -30.40
N MET A 422 32.40 -2.58 -29.49
CA MET A 422 31.87 -1.25 -29.19
C MET A 422 31.59 -0.38 -30.44
N THR A 423 32.42 -0.47 -31.48
CA THR A 423 32.27 0.29 -32.73
C THR A 423 31.06 -0.12 -33.57
N GLU A 424 30.60 -1.35 -33.38
CA GLU A 424 29.47 -1.94 -34.09
C GLU A 424 28.16 -1.83 -33.29
N ALA A 425 28.21 -1.32 -32.06
CA ALA A 425 27.07 -1.15 -31.18
C ALA A 425 26.72 0.33 -30.97
N TRP A 426 25.42 0.61 -30.88
CA TRP A 426 24.96 1.86 -30.32
C TRP A 426 25.32 1.93 -28.83
N GLN A 427 25.60 3.15 -28.36
CA GLN A 427 25.86 3.38 -26.94
C GLN A 427 24.58 3.72 -26.17
N ASN A 428 23.47 3.93 -26.87
CA ASN A 428 22.15 4.08 -26.30
C ASN A 428 21.54 2.72 -25.96
N VAL A 429 20.53 2.72 -25.08
CA VAL A 429 19.75 1.53 -24.75
C VAL A 429 18.28 1.84 -24.99
N LEU A 430 17.61 0.99 -25.78
CA LEU A 430 16.17 1.06 -25.94
C LEU A 430 15.51 0.43 -24.71
N VAL A 431 14.60 1.12 -24.05
CA VAL A 431 13.85 0.57 -22.92
C VAL A 431 12.39 0.48 -23.31
N ILE A 432 11.75 -0.67 -23.05
CA ILE A 432 10.34 -0.90 -23.35
C ILE A 432 9.64 -1.39 -22.09
N ASP A 433 8.54 -0.74 -21.73
CA ASP A 433 7.62 -1.23 -20.71
C ASP A 433 6.18 -1.33 -21.23
N ARG A 434 5.19 -1.55 -20.35
CA ARG A 434 3.79 -1.73 -20.76
C ARG A 434 3.15 -0.45 -21.30
N ASP A 435 3.71 0.72 -21.02
CA ASP A 435 3.14 2.02 -21.40
C ASP A 435 3.87 2.63 -22.60
N GLY A 436 5.19 2.45 -22.70
CA GLY A 436 5.98 3.21 -23.64
C GLY A 436 7.27 2.56 -24.13
N VAL A 437 7.85 3.27 -25.11
CA VAL A 437 9.20 3.06 -25.61
C VAL A 437 10.03 4.28 -25.24
N TYR A 438 11.20 4.04 -24.68
CA TYR A 438 12.10 5.06 -24.16
C TYR A 438 13.52 4.84 -24.70
N MET A 439 14.29 5.93 -24.82
CA MET A 439 15.70 5.88 -25.17
C MET A 439 16.54 6.35 -24.01
N TYR A 440 17.44 5.49 -23.53
CA TYR A 440 18.50 5.88 -22.62
C TYR A 440 19.69 6.43 -23.41
N SER A 441 20.22 7.59 -22.99
CA SER A 441 21.45 8.15 -23.52
C SER A 441 22.53 8.19 -22.43
N PRO A 442 23.69 7.54 -22.63
CA PRO A 442 24.78 7.60 -21.66
C PRO A 442 25.44 8.98 -21.57
N ILE A 443 25.30 9.81 -22.61
CA ILE A 443 25.90 11.16 -22.64
C ILE A 443 25.17 12.07 -21.65
N SER A 444 23.84 12.05 -21.65
CA SER A 444 23.03 12.84 -20.72
C SER A 444 22.70 12.09 -19.42
N ASN A 445 22.94 10.78 -19.37
CA ASN A 445 22.49 9.88 -18.30
C ASN A 445 20.98 10.05 -18.02
N GLN A 446 20.18 10.10 -19.08
CA GLN A 446 18.75 10.33 -19.01
C GLN A 446 17.99 9.32 -19.87
N LEU A 447 16.78 9.00 -19.43
CA LEU A 447 15.80 8.21 -20.16
C LEU A 447 14.74 9.14 -20.74
N LYS A 448 14.57 9.13 -22.07
CA LYS A 448 13.61 9.99 -22.79
C LYS A 448 12.49 9.15 -23.40
N SER A 449 11.24 9.52 -23.16
CA SER A 449 10.09 8.89 -23.83
C SER A 449 10.11 9.18 -25.35
N ILE A 450 9.97 8.13 -26.15
CA ILE A 450 9.95 8.17 -27.62
C ILE A 450 8.52 7.99 -28.14
N ALA A 451 7.77 7.07 -27.55
CA ALA A 451 6.42 6.72 -27.99
C ALA A 451 5.60 6.12 -26.84
N ASN A 452 4.30 6.35 -26.88
CA ASN A 452 3.31 5.61 -26.08
C ASN A 452 2.82 4.41 -26.90
N LEU A 453 2.80 3.21 -26.29
CA LEU A 453 2.42 1.97 -26.96
C LEU A 453 0.93 1.90 -27.30
N ASP A 454 0.06 2.67 -26.63
CA ASP A 454 -1.37 2.77 -26.97
C ASP A 454 -1.58 3.38 -28.37
N ASN A 455 -0.58 4.13 -28.88
CA ASN A 455 -0.61 4.70 -30.23
C ASN A 455 -0.11 3.75 -31.31
N ILE A 456 0.31 2.52 -30.96
CA ILE A 456 0.86 1.55 -31.92
C ILE A 456 -0.21 0.50 -32.22
N THR A 457 -1.04 0.77 -33.22
CA THR A 457 -2.21 -0.06 -33.52
C THR A 457 -2.06 -0.93 -34.77
N ASN A 458 -1.07 -0.60 -35.62
CA ASN A 458 -0.87 -1.25 -36.90
C ASN A 458 0.60 -1.15 -37.38
N ASN A 459 0.90 -1.80 -38.50
CA ASN A 459 2.26 -1.83 -39.08
C ASN A 459 2.79 -0.44 -39.50
N LYS A 460 1.92 0.50 -39.87
CA LYS A 460 2.35 1.87 -40.20
C LYS A 460 2.87 2.57 -38.95
N ASP A 461 2.21 2.37 -37.82
CA ASP A 461 2.64 2.94 -36.54
C ASP A 461 3.98 2.34 -36.08
N ILE A 462 4.18 1.04 -36.29
CA ILE A 462 5.48 0.38 -36.02
C ILE A 462 6.60 0.97 -36.90
N ASN A 463 6.34 1.22 -38.17
CA ASN A 463 7.31 1.87 -39.07
C ASN A 463 7.62 3.31 -38.63
N ASN A 464 6.60 4.04 -38.16
CA ASN A 464 6.80 5.37 -37.59
C ASN A 464 7.64 5.29 -36.31
N LEU A 465 7.36 4.34 -35.41
CA LEU A 465 8.16 4.09 -34.21
C LEU A 465 9.63 3.84 -34.58
N ARG A 466 9.90 2.93 -35.53
CA ARG A 466 11.26 2.65 -36.02
C ARG A 466 11.96 3.92 -36.49
N THR A 467 11.26 4.78 -37.22
CA THR A 467 11.81 6.06 -37.71
C THR A 467 12.13 7.00 -36.56
N THR A 468 11.27 7.08 -35.53
CA THR A 468 11.50 7.91 -34.35
C THR A 468 12.67 7.39 -33.50
N ILE A 469 12.79 6.07 -33.33
CA ILE A 469 13.92 5.44 -32.66
C ILE A 469 15.22 5.81 -33.39
N MET A 470 15.27 5.65 -34.71
CA MET A 470 16.45 6.01 -35.52
C MET A 470 16.88 7.45 -35.30
N LYS A 471 15.93 8.41 -35.35
CA LYS A 471 16.21 9.83 -35.10
C LYS A 471 16.69 10.15 -33.68
N SER A 472 16.47 9.25 -32.72
CA SER A 472 16.92 9.42 -31.33
C SER A 472 18.31 8.82 -31.06
N LEU A 473 18.86 8.08 -32.03
CA LEU A 473 20.20 7.50 -31.98
C LEU A 473 21.26 8.41 -32.61
N ASP A 474 20.83 9.33 -33.49
CA ASP A 474 21.62 10.43 -34.05
C ASP A 474 21.79 11.55 -33.02
#